data_AF-A0A6P2CKT4-F1
#
_entry.id   AF-A0A6P2CKT4-F1
#
_cell.length_a   1.000
_cell.length_b   1.000
_cell.length_c   1.000
_cell.angle_alpha   90.00
_cell.angle_beta   90.00
_cell.angle_gamma   90.00
#
_symmetry.space_group_name_H-M   'P 1'
#
loop_
_entity.id
_entity.type
_entity.pdbx_description
1 polymer ?
#
loop_
_entity_poly.entity_id
_entity_poly.type
_entity_poly.pdbx_seq_one_letter_code
_entity_poly.pdbx_strand_id
1 'polypeptide(L)'
;MDGPDVDDDPKLDELFVHALTMAEAARRGDGTAWMQARAATRRCDDLAYLTSMLLGQLVENDAVRRGVHPADEWTRLRRAGIENFG
;
A
#
# COMPACT_ATOMS: atom_id res chain seq x y z
N MET A 1 33.58 -9.54 20.32
CA MET A 1 32.99 -8.20 20.51
C MET A 1 31.88 -8.12 19.48
N ASP A 2 30.73 -8.70 19.82
CA ASP A 2 29.50 -8.48 19.07
C ASP A 2 29.05 -7.07 19.44
N GLY A 3 29.20 -6.14 18.51
CA GLY A 3 28.56 -4.83 18.62
C GLY A 3 27.04 -5.05 18.63
N PRO A 4 26.25 -4.12 19.19
CA PRO A 4 24.80 -4.25 19.07
C PRO A 4 24.48 -4.31 17.57
N ASP A 5 23.79 -5.38 17.15
CA ASP A 5 22.88 -5.33 16.01
C ASP A 5 21.88 -4.22 16.37
N VAL A 6 22.27 -2.98 16.10
CA VAL A 6 21.35 -1.86 16.09
C VAL A 6 20.39 -2.23 15.00
N ASP A 7 19.15 -2.52 15.38
CA ASP A 7 18.00 -2.65 14.49
C ASP A 7 18.05 -1.51 13.47
N ASP A 8 18.72 -1.74 12.34
CA ASP A 8 18.67 -0.95 11.13
C ASP A 8 17.38 -1.34 10.39
N ASP A 9 16.32 -1.52 11.17
CA ASP A 9 14.99 -1.70 10.68
C ASP A 9 14.61 -0.33 10.11
N PRO A 10 14.50 -0.17 8.78
CA PRO A 10 14.05 1.09 8.21
C PRO A 10 12.75 1.45 8.91
N LYS A 11 12.75 2.61 9.56
CA LYS A 11 11.63 3.06 10.38
C LYS A 11 10.39 2.97 9.49
N LEU A 12 9.25 2.56 10.05
CA LEU A 12 7.98 2.45 9.33
C LEU A 12 7.72 3.63 8.37
N ASP A 13 8.19 4.82 8.74
CA ASP A 13 8.23 6.05 7.94
C ASP A 13 8.90 5.90 6.56
N GLU A 14 10.04 5.21 6.46
CA GLU A 14 10.75 4.97 5.20
C GLU A 14 9.95 4.06 4.27
N LEU A 15 9.37 2.98 4.81
CA LEU A 15 8.47 2.11 4.06
C LEU A 15 7.23 2.87 3.57
N PHE A 16 6.72 3.78 4.39
CA PHE A 16 5.61 4.66 4.02
C PHE A 16 5.97 5.61 2.88
N VAL A 17 7.16 6.22 2.94
CA VAL A 17 7.68 7.06 1.84
C VAL A 17 7.82 6.26 0.55
N HIS A 18 8.32 5.02 0.61
CA HIS A 18 8.39 4.15 -0.56
C HIS A 18 7.00 3.83 -1.14
N ALA A 19 6.04 3.47 -0.29
CA ALA A 19 4.67 3.18 -0.71
C ALA A 19 3.99 4.39 -1.38
N LEU A 20 4.17 5.60 -0.81
CA LEU A 20 3.66 6.84 -1.40
C LEU A 20 4.34 7.18 -2.72
N THR A 21 5.66 7.01 -2.82
CA THR A 21 6.43 7.26 -4.05
C THR A 21 5.97 6.32 -5.17
N MET A 22 5.75 5.05 -4.84
CA MET A 22 5.15 4.08 -5.76
C MET A 22 3.74 4.51 -6.19
N ALA A 23 2.88 4.89 -5.26
CA ALA A 23 1.52 5.34 -5.59
C ALA A 23 1.53 6.57 -6.51
N GLU A 24 2.42 7.53 -6.29
CA GLU A 24 2.56 8.71 -7.15
C GLU A 24 3.09 8.37 -8.55
N ALA A 25 4.08 7.48 -8.65
CA ALA A 25 4.56 6.98 -9.94
C ALA A 25 3.44 6.25 -10.71
N ALA A 26 2.68 5.39 -10.04
CA ALA A 26 1.53 4.70 -10.63
C ALA A 26 0.45 5.68 -11.11
N ARG A 27 0.12 6.71 -10.32
CA ARG A 27 -0.82 7.77 -10.69
C ARG A 27 -0.41 8.52 -11.96
N ARG A 28 0.90 8.65 -12.20
CA ARG A 28 1.46 9.29 -13.41
C ARG A 28 1.62 8.33 -14.59
N GLY A 29 1.34 7.04 -14.42
CA GLY A 29 1.60 6.02 -15.44
C GLY A 29 3.09 5.72 -15.67
N ASP A 30 3.96 6.10 -14.73
CA ASP A 30 5.42 5.90 -14.84
C ASP A 30 5.85 4.58 -14.20
N GLY A 31 5.79 3.50 -15.01
CA GLY A 31 6.19 2.16 -14.57
C GLY A 31 7.67 2.05 -14.21
N THR A 32 8.54 2.85 -14.82
CA THR A 32 9.98 2.84 -14.55
C THR A 32 10.25 3.42 -13.16
N ALA A 33 9.71 4.59 -12.86
CA ALA A 33 9.83 5.20 -11.53
C ALA A 33 9.19 4.33 -10.44
N TRP A 34 8.09 3.65 -10.77
CA TRP A 34 7.46 2.70 -9.86
C TRP A 34 8.38 1.53 -9.52
N MET A 35 9.00 0.90 -10.53
CA MET A 35 9.93 -0.22 -10.31
C MET A 35 11.17 0.22 -9.53
N GLN A 36 11.69 1.42 -9.81
CA GLN A 36 12.81 1.98 -9.05
C GLN A 36 12.46 2.20 -7.58
N ALA A 37 11.28 2.78 -7.29
CA ALA A 37 10.81 2.98 -5.93
C ALA A 37 10.60 1.66 -5.17
N ARG A 38 10.05 0.63 -5.85
CA ARG A 38 9.91 -0.72 -5.28
C ARG A 38 11.27 -1.35 -4.98
N ALA A 39 12.23 -1.24 -5.90
CA ALA A 39 13.55 -1.86 -5.78
C ALA A 39 14.48 -1.13 -4.77
N ALA A 40 14.12 0.09 -4.37
CA ALA A 40 14.89 0.88 -3.41
C ALA A 40 14.87 0.30 -1.98
N THR A 41 13.92 -0.62 -1.68
CA THR A 41 13.88 -1.35 -0.42
C THR A 41 14.00 -2.86 -0.66
N ARG A 42 14.68 -3.56 0.27
CA ARG A 42 14.77 -5.03 0.28
C ARG A 42 13.61 -5.70 1.03
N ARG A 43 12.73 -4.92 1.67
CA ARG A 43 11.61 -5.39 2.49
C ARG A 43 10.32 -5.51 1.69
N CYS A 44 10.35 -6.38 0.67
CA CYS A 44 9.23 -6.55 -0.26
C CYS A 44 7.92 -6.94 0.43
N ASP A 45 7.98 -7.81 1.43
CA ASP A 45 6.78 -8.31 2.12
C ASP A 45 6.14 -7.24 3.00
N ASP A 46 6.95 -6.45 3.72
CA ASP A 46 6.45 -5.33 4.53
C ASP A 46 5.82 -4.24 3.66
N LEU A 47 6.42 -3.97 2.50
CA LEU A 47 5.88 -3.04 1.52
C LEU A 47 4.57 -3.56 0.90
N ALA A 48 4.47 -4.86 0.62
CA ALA A 48 3.24 -5.49 0.15
C ALA A 48 2.13 -5.43 1.21
N TYR A 49 2.47 -5.67 2.47
CA TYR A 49 1.55 -5.53 3.60
C TYR A 49 1.06 -4.08 3.74
N LEU A 50 1.99 -3.12 3.77
CA LEU A 50 1.66 -1.69 3.90
C LEU A 50 0.80 -1.18 2.75
N THR A 51 1.12 -1.53 1.50
CA THR A 51 0.31 -1.14 0.35
C THR A 51 -1.08 -1.78 0.38
N SER A 52 -1.21 -3.01 0.88
CA SER A 52 -2.51 -3.67 1.08
C SER A 52 -3.36 -2.98 2.16
N MET A 53 -2.74 -2.57 3.27
CA MET A 53 -3.43 -1.78 4.32
C MET A 53 -3.92 -0.43 3.79
N LEU A 54 -3.06 0.31 3.07
CA LEU A 54 -3.42 1.59 2.47
C LEU A 54 -4.57 1.44 1.47
N LEU A 55 -4.54 0.40 0.64
CA LEU A 55 -5.65 0.08 -0.25
C LEU A 55 -6.94 -0.18 0.52
N GLY A 56 -6.86 -0.95 1.61
CA GLY A 56 -8.02 -1.19 2.47
C GLY A 56 -8.60 0.10 3.03
N GLN A 57 -7.76 1.00 3.55
CA GLN A 57 -8.22 2.30 4.06
C GLN A 57 -8.90 3.15 2.97
N LEU A 58 -8.39 3.11 1.74
CA LEU A 58 -9.00 3.82 0.61
C LEU A 58 -10.39 3.27 0.26
N VAL A 59 -10.55 1.93 0.24
CA VAL A 59 -11.84 1.26 0.04
C VAL A 59 -12.84 1.71 1.10
N GLU A 60 -12.45 1.69 2.38
CA GLU A 60 -13.34 2.04 3.48
C GLU A 60 -13.73 3.52 3.49
N ASN A 61 -12.76 4.40 3.23
CA ASN A 61 -13.03 5.84 3.13
C ASN A 61 -13.99 6.17 1.99
N ASP A 62 -13.85 5.50 0.84
CA ASP A 62 -14.77 5.69 -0.27
C ASP A 62 -16.17 5.14 0.02
N ALA A 63 -16.28 3.99 0.70
CA ALA A 63 -17.56 3.46 1.16
C ALA A 63 -18.29 4.45 2.08
N VAL A 64 -17.59 5.00 3.08
CA VAL A 64 -18.12 6.03 3.98
C VAL A 64 -18.57 7.27 3.20
N ARG A 65 -17.77 7.74 2.24
CA ARG A 65 -18.10 8.89 1.38
C ARG A 65 -19.38 8.65 0.56
N ARG A 66 -19.63 7.41 0.15
CA ARG A 66 -20.85 6.99 -0.56
C ARG A 66 -22.04 6.70 0.37
N GLY A 67 -21.86 6.77 1.69
CA GLY A 67 -22.88 6.39 2.67
C GLY A 67 -23.12 4.87 2.78
N VAL A 68 -22.14 4.07 2.34
CA VAL A 68 -22.17 2.60 2.40
C VAL A 68 -21.38 2.14 3.61
N HIS A 69 -21.88 1.14 4.33
CA HIS A 69 -21.13 0.55 5.43
C HIS A 69 -19.89 -0.20 4.88
N PRO A 70 -18.67 0.00 5.42
CA PRO A 70 -17.45 -0.61 4.89
C PRO A 70 -17.51 -2.13 4.70
N ALA A 71 -18.15 -2.85 5.63
CA ALA A 71 -18.31 -4.31 5.52
C ALA A 71 -19.14 -4.76 4.30
N ASP A 72 -20.10 -3.93 3.87
CA ASP A 72 -20.93 -4.20 2.70
C ASP A 72 -20.12 -4.00 1.41
N GLU A 73 -19.25 -2.98 1.38
CA GLU A 73 -18.34 -2.76 0.25
C GLU A 73 -17.33 -3.90 0.12
N TRP A 74 -16.74 -4.36 1.22
CA TRP A 74 -15.86 -5.54 1.22
C TRP A 74 -16.60 -6.81 0.76
N THR A 75 -17.87 -6.97 1.16
CA THR A 75 -18.70 -8.09 0.71
C THR A 75 -19.01 -7.99 -0.79
N ARG A 76 -19.29 -6.78 -1.28
CA ARG A 76 -19.48 -6.49 -2.71
C ARG A 76 -18.22 -6.87 -3.51
N LEU A 77 -17.05 -6.40 -3.09
CA LEU A 77 -15.77 -6.69 -3.76
C LEU A 77 -15.45 -8.18 -3.77
N ARG A 78 -15.69 -8.89 -2.67
CA ARG A 78 -15.49 -10.35 -2.60
C ARG A 78 -16.39 -11.12 -3.57
N ARG A 79 -17.61 -10.64 -3.79
CA ARG A 79 -18.60 -11.29 -4.68
C ARG A 79 -18.41 -10.92 -6.15
N ALA A 80 -18.12 -9.65 -6.42
CA ALA A 80 -18.07 -9.09 -7.78
C ALA A 80 -16.65 -9.06 -8.39
N GLY A 81 -15.62 -9.30 -7.59
CA GLY A 81 -14.22 -9.10 -8.00
C GLY A 81 -13.81 -7.63 -8.02
N ILE A 82 -12.51 -7.38 -8.17
CA ILE A 82 -11.93 -6.02 -8.18
C ILE A 82 -12.20 -5.25 -9.48
N GLU A 83 -12.75 -5.91 -10.50
CA GLU A 83 -12.99 -5.36 -11.83
C GLU A 83 -14.00 -4.20 -11.82
N ASN A 84 -14.81 -4.09 -10.75
CA ASN A 84 -15.81 -3.04 -10.55
C ASN A 84 -15.45 -2.06 -9.40
N PHE A 85 -14.15 -2.00 -9.05
CA PHE A 85 -13.63 -1.06 -8.05
C PHE A 85 -13.05 0.18 -8.73
N GLY A 86 -13.69 1.34 -8.53
CA GLY A 86 -13.34 2.62 -9.17
C GLY A 86 -14.57 3.41 -9.60
#